data_AF-A0A7D8UX10-F1
#
_entry.id   AF-A0A7D8UX10-F1
#
_cell.length_a   1.000
_cell.length_b   1.000
_cell.length_c   1.000
_cell.angle_alpha   90.00
_cell.angle_beta   90.00
_cell.angle_gamma   90.00
#
_symmetry.space_group_name_H-M   'P 1'
#
loop_
_entity.id
_entity.type
_entity.pdbx_description
1 polymer ?
#
loop_
_entity_poly.entity_id
_entity_poly.type
_entity_poly.pdbx_seq_one_letter_code
_entity_poly.pdbx_strand_id
1 'polypeptide(L)'
;MSTAAEAVHQSPSKVINVLDPEAEDFQVSENYVTKTVRKQKHLPPITWSNLLFNIQWISFLALTIPPALSFYGLATTPVQLKTFIWSFVYYFITGLGITAGYHRLWAHRSYNASKPLQVTLALAGAGAVQGSIRWWARGHRAHHRYTDTKLDPYSAHEGFWWAHIGWMLVKPRGNIGFADISDLSKSPVVRWQHSNYVALMVFMGLAFPTTVAGLGWGDWRGGFFFAGAARLVFVHHSTFCVNSLAHWLGETPFDNKHTPKDHFITALVTVGEGYHNFHHQFPMDFRNAIKWYQYDPTKWFIWAMSKLGFASHLKKFPENEIKKGQYTMKLQMLQEKSEEIKWPVHSNDLPVILWEEFKAEAKERSLVAIHGFIHDVSSFIEDHPGGAHIIKKAVGTDATAAFFGGVYDHSNAAHNLLATMRVGVLVGGMEVESLKLRALRRSLSSTPFDSDVSLASSVSVTSILSEVKLIEERKPAEQPAAQLSNPWTFSIPPSERLRIVQAELEVRPTFLSRLNSQADLAAGSYSVPPPLSP
;
A
#
# COMPACT_ATOMS: atom_id res chain seq x y z
N MET A 1 -84.30 -20.09 0.09
CA MET A 1 -84.43 -21.33 0.89
C MET A 1 -83.02 -21.90 1.11
N SER A 2 -82.76 -22.45 2.29
CA SER A 2 -81.74 -23.48 2.69
C SER A 2 -80.59 -23.89 1.75
N THR A 3 -79.38 -24.30 2.19
CA THR A 3 -78.61 -24.31 3.48
C THR A 3 -77.18 -24.85 3.18
N ALA A 4 -76.29 -24.91 4.20
CA ALA A 4 -74.95 -25.58 4.23
C ALA A 4 -73.78 -24.80 3.58
N ALA A 5 -72.61 -24.55 4.20
CA ALA A 5 -71.68 -25.38 5.02
C ALA A 5 -71.03 -26.50 4.17
N GLU A 6 -69.72 -26.73 4.06
CA GLU A 6 -68.49 -26.31 4.78
C GLU A 6 -67.34 -26.07 3.74
N ALA A 7 -66.06 -25.79 4.02
CA ALA A 7 -65.22 -25.71 5.24
C ALA A 7 -64.13 -24.62 5.09
N VAL A 8 -63.28 -24.41 6.10
CA VAL A 8 -62.01 -23.64 5.99
C VAL A 8 -60.87 -24.44 6.62
N HIS A 9 -59.86 -24.81 5.81
CA HIS A 9 -58.67 -25.49 6.32
C HIS A 9 -57.58 -24.46 6.67
N GLN A 10 -57.36 -24.24 7.97
CA GLN A 10 -56.23 -23.44 8.45
C GLN A 10 -54.92 -24.20 8.24
N SER A 11 -53.86 -23.48 7.86
CA SER A 11 -52.47 -23.97 7.86
C SER A 11 -51.72 -23.37 9.05
N PRO A 12 -50.92 -24.15 9.79
CA PRO A 12 -50.35 -23.70 11.07
C PRO A 12 -49.24 -22.66 10.89
N SER A 13 -49.27 -21.67 11.77
CA SER A 13 -48.24 -20.63 11.90
C SER A 13 -46.89 -21.23 12.31
N LYS A 14 -45.84 -21.00 11.50
CA LYS A 14 -44.47 -21.32 11.92
C LYS A 14 -43.96 -20.25 12.88
N VAL A 15 -43.71 -20.67 14.10
CA VAL A 15 -43.08 -19.91 15.19
C VAL A 15 -41.74 -19.32 14.72
N ILE A 16 -41.54 -18.03 15.00
CA ILE A 16 -40.25 -17.37 14.84
C ILE A 16 -39.42 -17.70 16.07
N ASN A 17 -38.43 -18.59 15.93
CA ASN A 17 -37.41 -18.74 16.96
C ASN A 17 -36.54 -17.49 16.97
N VAL A 18 -36.62 -16.72 18.05
CA VAL A 18 -35.65 -15.68 18.38
C VAL A 18 -34.35 -16.40 18.74
N LEU A 19 -33.33 -16.27 17.89
CA LEU A 19 -31.99 -16.80 18.18
C LEU A 19 -31.18 -15.78 18.97
N ASP A 20 -30.33 -16.33 19.82
CA ASP A 20 -29.47 -15.64 20.78
C ASP A 20 -28.42 -14.75 20.07
N PRO A 21 -28.34 -13.44 20.36
CA PRO A 21 -27.44 -12.52 19.64
C PRO A 21 -25.95 -12.68 19.96
N GLU A 22 -25.57 -13.50 20.95
CA GLU A 22 -24.15 -13.65 21.36
C GLU A 22 -23.46 -14.90 20.77
N ALA A 23 -24.11 -15.62 19.83
CA ALA A 23 -23.62 -16.90 19.29
C ALA A 23 -23.04 -16.87 17.86
N GLU A 24 -22.94 -15.72 17.18
CA GLU A 24 -22.43 -15.63 15.78
C GLU A 24 -20.94 -15.27 15.65
N ASP A 25 -20.20 -15.03 16.74
CA ASP A 25 -18.90 -14.35 16.72
C ASP A 25 -17.67 -15.15 16.21
N PHE A 26 -17.86 -16.35 15.65
CA PHE A 26 -16.78 -17.19 15.08
C PHE A 26 -17.03 -17.75 13.67
N GLN A 27 -17.97 -17.19 12.90
CA GLN A 27 -18.03 -17.43 11.45
C GLN A 27 -17.87 -16.13 10.65
N VAL A 28 -16.67 -15.91 10.12
CA VAL A 28 -16.38 -14.80 9.19
C VAL A 28 -17.22 -15.00 7.92
N SER A 29 -18.38 -14.34 7.87
CA SER A 29 -19.33 -14.46 6.76
C SER A 29 -18.67 -14.08 5.42
N GLU A 30 -18.98 -14.83 4.35
CA GLU A 30 -18.39 -14.63 3.01
C GLU A 30 -18.38 -13.14 2.61
N ASN A 31 -17.22 -12.62 2.21
CA ASN A 31 -17.07 -11.25 1.70
C ASN A 31 -18.14 -10.96 0.63
N TYR A 32 -18.77 -9.78 0.73
CA TYR A 32 -19.84 -9.29 -0.16
C TYR A 32 -19.57 -9.57 -1.64
N VAL A 33 -18.33 -9.44 -2.11
CA VAL A 33 -17.95 -9.70 -3.52
C VAL A 33 -18.23 -11.15 -3.89
N THR A 34 -17.71 -12.11 -3.12
CA THR A 34 -17.90 -13.55 -3.32
C THR A 34 -19.39 -13.92 -3.29
N LYS A 35 -20.11 -13.46 -2.26
CA LYS A 35 -21.55 -13.67 -2.07
C LYS A 35 -22.38 -13.09 -3.23
N THR A 36 -21.96 -11.96 -3.79
CA THR A 36 -22.63 -11.30 -4.92
C THR A 36 -22.38 -12.07 -6.21
N VAL A 37 -21.12 -12.37 -6.54
CA VAL A 37 -20.73 -13.11 -7.75
C VAL A 37 -21.41 -14.48 -7.79
N ARG A 38 -21.39 -15.23 -6.68
CA ARG A 38 -22.03 -16.55 -6.57
C ARG A 38 -23.55 -16.55 -6.85
N LYS A 39 -24.22 -15.40 -6.64
CA LYS A 39 -25.66 -15.23 -6.89
C LYS A 39 -25.98 -14.72 -8.30
N GLN A 40 -24.99 -14.34 -9.10
CA GLN A 40 -25.23 -13.86 -10.46
C GLN A 40 -25.45 -15.02 -11.43
N LYS A 41 -26.37 -14.82 -12.38
CA LYS A 41 -26.49 -15.69 -13.55
C LYS A 41 -25.46 -15.23 -14.58
N HIS A 42 -24.50 -16.08 -14.89
CA HIS A 42 -23.52 -15.82 -15.94
C HIS A 42 -24.05 -16.24 -17.31
N LEU A 43 -23.66 -15.50 -18.35
CA LEU A 43 -23.88 -15.89 -19.74
C LEU A 43 -23.00 -17.10 -20.08
N PRO A 44 -23.43 -17.98 -21.02
CA PRO A 44 -22.61 -19.11 -21.44
C PRO A 44 -21.26 -18.65 -22.05
N PRO A 45 -20.24 -19.53 -22.07
CA PRO A 45 -18.98 -19.27 -22.73
C PRO A 45 -19.15 -18.83 -24.18
N ILE A 46 -18.24 -17.98 -24.66
CA ILE A 46 -18.26 -17.49 -26.04
C ILE A 46 -17.70 -18.59 -26.93
N THR A 47 -18.46 -18.94 -27.97
CA THR A 47 -18.13 -19.92 -29.00
C THR A 47 -18.32 -19.29 -30.37
N TRP A 48 -17.71 -19.86 -31.42
CA TRP A 48 -17.94 -19.41 -32.79
C TRP A 48 -19.44 -19.38 -33.18
N SER A 49 -20.22 -20.33 -32.68
CA SER A 49 -21.67 -20.41 -32.92
C SER A 49 -22.50 -19.33 -32.22
N ASN A 50 -21.99 -18.69 -31.15
CA ASN A 50 -22.73 -17.67 -30.40
C ASN A 50 -22.06 -16.28 -30.40
N LEU A 51 -20.92 -16.12 -31.09
CA LEU A 51 -20.11 -14.90 -31.07
C LEU A 51 -20.91 -13.64 -31.42
N LEU A 52 -21.66 -13.65 -32.53
CA LEU A 52 -22.46 -12.50 -32.98
C LEU A 52 -23.57 -12.09 -32.00
N PHE A 53 -24.12 -13.05 -31.24
CA PHE A 53 -25.08 -12.77 -30.18
C PHE A 53 -24.41 -12.11 -28.96
N ASN A 54 -23.12 -12.37 -28.73
CA ASN A 54 -22.35 -11.84 -27.61
C ASN A 54 -21.73 -10.45 -27.87
N ILE A 55 -21.74 -9.95 -29.11
CA ILE A 55 -21.28 -8.59 -29.44
C ILE A 55 -22.25 -7.54 -28.86
N GLN A 56 -21.68 -6.50 -28.24
CA GLN A 56 -22.39 -5.32 -27.78
C GLN A 56 -22.47 -4.28 -28.91
N TRP A 57 -23.39 -4.52 -29.85
CA TRP A 57 -23.46 -3.83 -31.16
C TRP A 57 -23.41 -2.30 -31.12
N ILE A 58 -24.04 -1.64 -30.14
CA ILE A 58 -23.99 -0.17 -30.02
C ILE A 58 -22.55 0.31 -29.78
N SER A 59 -21.85 -0.29 -28.82
CA SER A 59 -20.45 0.02 -28.53
C SER A 59 -19.55 -0.39 -29.70
N PHE A 60 -19.77 -1.58 -30.28
CA PHE A 60 -19.00 -2.06 -31.42
C PHE A 60 -19.04 -1.08 -32.60
N LEU A 61 -20.23 -0.60 -32.98
CA LEU A 61 -20.38 0.39 -34.05
C LEU A 61 -19.74 1.74 -33.68
N ALA A 62 -19.94 2.21 -32.44
CA ALA A 62 -19.33 3.45 -31.95
C ALA A 62 -17.79 3.41 -31.91
N LEU A 63 -17.18 2.23 -31.83
CA LEU A 63 -15.73 2.02 -31.77
C LEU A 63 -15.12 1.59 -33.12
N THR A 64 -15.92 1.21 -34.12
CA THR A 64 -15.44 0.79 -35.45
C THR A 64 -15.72 1.82 -36.55
N ILE A 65 -16.83 2.56 -36.46
CA ILE A 65 -17.17 3.59 -37.44
C ILE A 65 -16.19 4.77 -37.41
N PRO A 66 -15.80 5.37 -36.25
CA PRO A 66 -14.87 6.49 -36.25
C PRO A 66 -13.49 6.13 -36.81
N PRO A 67 -12.84 4.99 -36.48
CA PRO A 67 -11.62 4.56 -37.16
C PRO A 67 -11.78 4.39 -38.68
N ALA A 68 -12.86 3.74 -39.15
CA ALA A 68 -13.09 3.57 -40.58
C ALA A 68 -13.26 4.90 -41.32
N LEU A 69 -14.03 5.84 -40.76
CA LEU A 69 -14.15 7.20 -41.27
C LEU A 69 -12.81 7.95 -41.23
N SER A 70 -11.97 7.72 -40.22
CA SER A 70 -10.66 8.35 -40.08
C SER A 70 -9.68 7.89 -41.16
N PHE A 71 -9.62 6.58 -41.43
CA PHE A 71 -8.78 6.03 -42.51
C PHE A 71 -9.25 6.51 -43.89
N TYR A 72 -10.56 6.48 -44.15
CA TYR A 72 -11.12 7.05 -45.38
C TYR A 72 -10.83 8.56 -45.50
N GLY A 73 -10.94 9.30 -44.40
CA GLY A 73 -10.60 10.71 -44.30
C GLY A 73 -9.15 11.00 -44.67
N LEU A 74 -8.21 10.30 -44.03
CA LEU A 74 -6.77 10.36 -44.31
C LEU A 74 -6.44 10.08 -45.79
N ALA A 75 -7.14 9.13 -46.42
CA ALA A 75 -6.93 8.78 -47.82
C ALA A 75 -7.56 9.76 -48.84
N THR A 76 -8.54 10.58 -48.43
CA THR A 76 -9.38 11.35 -49.38
C THR A 76 -9.54 12.84 -49.06
N THR A 77 -8.90 13.33 -48.00
CA THR A 77 -9.09 14.70 -47.50
C THR A 77 -7.74 15.35 -47.23
N PRO A 78 -7.37 16.44 -47.94
CA PRO A 78 -6.14 17.17 -47.67
C PRO A 78 -6.10 17.68 -46.22
N VAL A 79 -4.96 17.55 -45.55
CA VAL A 79 -4.78 18.07 -44.18
C VAL A 79 -4.56 19.58 -44.24
N GLN A 80 -5.51 20.36 -43.74
CA GLN A 80 -5.37 21.80 -43.57
C GLN A 80 -4.87 22.12 -42.14
N LEU A 81 -3.86 23.00 -42.03
CA LEU A 81 -3.23 23.33 -40.75
C LEU A 81 -4.23 23.88 -39.69
N LYS A 82 -5.19 24.73 -40.10
CA LYS A 82 -6.21 25.28 -39.19
C LYS A 82 -7.09 24.17 -38.60
N THR A 83 -7.55 23.24 -39.43
CA THR A 83 -8.32 22.05 -39.03
C THR A 83 -7.50 21.10 -38.16
N PHE A 84 -6.21 20.92 -38.45
CA PHE A 84 -5.33 20.10 -37.62
C PHE A 84 -5.16 20.69 -36.21
N ILE A 85 -4.86 21.98 -36.11
CA ILE A 85 -4.78 22.71 -34.83
C ILE A 85 -6.12 22.64 -34.09
N TRP A 86 -7.24 22.83 -34.78
CA TRP A 86 -8.57 22.70 -34.19
C TRP A 86 -8.86 21.28 -33.68
N SER A 87 -8.47 20.24 -34.42
CA SER A 87 -8.59 18.84 -34.00
C SER A 87 -7.81 18.60 -32.70
N PHE A 88 -6.60 19.14 -32.59
CA PHE A 88 -5.77 19.05 -31.39
C PHE A 88 -6.34 19.85 -30.21
N VAL A 89 -6.81 21.08 -30.42
CA VAL A 89 -7.47 21.88 -29.37
C VAL A 89 -8.75 21.19 -28.89
N TYR A 90 -9.56 20.66 -29.80
CA TYR A 90 -10.82 20.00 -29.46
C TYR A 90 -10.62 18.63 -28.81
N TYR A 91 -9.51 17.93 -29.12
CA TYR A 91 -9.03 16.78 -28.34
C TYR A 91 -8.85 17.14 -26.86
N PHE A 92 -8.13 18.21 -26.53
CA PHE A 92 -7.95 18.64 -25.15
C PHE A 92 -9.24 19.16 -24.48
N ILE A 93 -10.11 19.86 -25.22
CA ILE A 93 -11.42 20.30 -24.69
C ILE A 93 -12.28 19.09 -24.30
N THR A 94 -12.42 18.11 -25.19
CA THR A 94 -13.22 16.91 -24.92
C THR A 94 -12.57 16.02 -23.85
N GLY A 95 -11.24 15.93 -23.84
CA GLY A 95 -10.46 15.31 -22.76
C GLY A 95 -10.75 15.94 -21.39
N LEU A 96 -10.67 17.28 -21.26
CA LEU A 96 -11.04 18.00 -20.04
C LEU A 96 -12.51 17.79 -19.63
N GLY A 97 -13.42 17.61 -20.60
CA GLY A 97 -14.80 17.21 -20.34
C GLY A 97 -14.92 15.87 -19.61
N ILE A 98 -14.05 14.91 -19.93
CA ILE A 98 -13.93 13.63 -19.21
C ILE A 98 -13.20 13.82 -17.88
N THR A 99 -11.98 14.36 -17.89
CA THR A 99 -11.10 14.40 -16.72
C THR A 99 -11.58 15.40 -15.66
N ALA A 100 -11.75 16.68 -16.00
CA ALA A 100 -12.24 17.68 -15.06
C ALA A 100 -13.73 17.49 -14.74
N GLY A 101 -14.52 17.06 -15.73
CA GLY A 101 -15.96 16.84 -15.62
C GLY A 101 -16.33 15.46 -15.08
N TYR A 102 -16.46 14.48 -15.98
CA TYR A 102 -17.02 13.15 -15.68
C TYR A 102 -16.34 12.47 -14.49
N HIS A 103 -15.01 12.55 -14.46
CA HIS A 103 -14.14 11.95 -13.48
C HIS A 103 -14.05 12.78 -12.19
N ARG A 104 -13.29 13.88 -12.19
CA ARG A 104 -12.95 14.60 -10.95
C ARG A 104 -14.15 15.33 -10.32
N LEU A 105 -15.06 15.91 -11.11
CA LEU A 105 -16.24 16.62 -10.60
C LEU A 105 -17.39 15.67 -10.26
N TRP A 106 -17.81 14.80 -11.19
CA TRP A 106 -19.02 13.99 -11.00
C TRP A 106 -18.78 12.62 -10.38
N ALA A 107 -17.78 11.84 -10.82
CA ALA A 107 -17.49 10.55 -10.19
C ALA A 107 -16.92 10.74 -8.77
N HIS A 108 -15.91 11.60 -8.62
CA HIS A 108 -15.15 11.75 -7.37
C HIS A 108 -15.53 12.94 -6.49
N ARG A 109 -16.30 13.92 -6.99
CA ARG A 109 -16.75 15.09 -6.20
C ARG A 109 -15.57 15.82 -5.52
N SER A 110 -14.43 15.89 -6.22
CA SER A 110 -13.15 16.45 -5.71
C SER A 110 -13.14 17.98 -5.66
N TYR A 111 -14.08 18.65 -6.33
CA TYR A 111 -14.30 20.09 -6.25
C TYR A 111 -15.76 20.45 -6.53
N ASN A 112 -16.15 21.68 -6.22
CA ASN A 112 -17.46 22.24 -6.55
C ASN A 112 -17.32 23.15 -7.79
N ALA A 113 -18.19 22.97 -8.79
CA ALA A 113 -18.22 23.78 -10.01
C ALA A 113 -19.45 24.69 -10.05
N SER A 114 -19.28 25.92 -10.52
CA SER A 114 -20.37 26.85 -10.88
C SER A 114 -21.27 26.26 -11.98
N LYS A 115 -22.51 26.76 -12.09
CA LYS A 115 -23.48 26.26 -13.08
C LYS A 115 -22.98 26.38 -14.54
N PRO A 116 -22.34 27.48 -14.98
CA PRO A 116 -21.77 27.57 -16.33
C PRO A 116 -20.69 26.50 -16.56
N LEU A 117 -19.73 26.36 -15.63
CA LEU A 117 -18.66 25.36 -15.74
C LEU A 117 -19.20 23.92 -15.80
N GLN A 118 -20.24 23.60 -15.01
CA GLN A 118 -20.92 22.32 -15.11
C GLN A 118 -21.52 22.07 -16.49
N VAL A 119 -22.16 23.06 -17.12
CA VAL A 119 -22.75 22.91 -18.47
C VAL A 119 -21.66 22.79 -19.53
N THR A 120 -20.60 23.61 -19.46
CA THR A 120 -19.46 23.54 -20.38
C THR A 120 -18.78 22.16 -20.33
N LEU A 121 -18.50 21.64 -19.14
CA LEU A 121 -17.89 20.31 -18.98
C LEU A 121 -18.84 19.18 -19.40
N ALA A 122 -20.16 19.35 -19.21
CA ALA A 122 -21.16 18.37 -19.63
C ALA A 122 -21.27 18.28 -21.17
N LEU A 123 -21.16 19.41 -21.86
CA LEU A 123 -21.11 19.49 -23.33
C LEU A 123 -19.79 18.94 -23.88
N ALA A 124 -18.65 19.35 -23.30
CA ALA A 124 -17.34 18.87 -23.70
C ALA A 124 -17.20 17.34 -23.52
N GLY A 125 -17.66 16.80 -22.39
CA GLY A 125 -17.66 15.36 -22.13
C GLY A 125 -18.62 14.58 -23.05
N ALA A 126 -19.74 15.18 -23.47
CA ALA A 126 -20.59 14.59 -24.50
C ALA A 126 -19.86 14.49 -25.86
N GLY A 127 -18.99 15.45 -26.18
CA GLY A 127 -18.14 15.43 -27.38
C GLY A 127 -17.07 14.33 -27.41
N ALA A 128 -16.76 13.72 -26.26
CA ALA A 128 -15.90 12.53 -26.18
C ALA A 128 -16.65 11.22 -26.51
N VAL A 129 -17.99 11.22 -26.50
CA VAL A 129 -18.84 10.06 -26.87
C VAL A 129 -18.53 8.80 -26.04
N GLN A 130 -18.44 8.94 -24.72
CA GLN A 130 -18.14 7.85 -23.77
C GLN A 130 -19.33 7.46 -22.86
N GLY A 131 -20.54 7.84 -23.27
CA GLY A 131 -21.76 7.70 -22.48
C GLY A 131 -22.11 8.98 -21.72
N SER A 132 -23.33 9.03 -21.18
CA SER A 132 -23.77 10.13 -20.31
C SER A 132 -22.98 10.17 -19.00
N ILE A 133 -22.91 11.35 -18.36
CA ILE A 133 -22.26 11.53 -17.04
C ILE A 133 -22.75 10.49 -16.03
N ARG A 134 -24.08 10.26 -15.98
CA ARG A 134 -24.73 9.29 -15.08
C ARG A 134 -24.20 7.87 -15.28
N TRP A 135 -24.04 7.44 -16.52
CA TRP A 135 -23.61 6.08 -16.84
C TRP A 135 -22.12 5.90 -16.57
N TRP A 136 -21.30 6.83 -17.05
CA TRP A 136 -19.84 6.81 -16.92
C TRP A 136 -19.43 6.84 -15.44
N ALA A 137 -19.95 7.81 -14.67
CA ALA A 137 -19.59 7.95 -13.26
C ALA A 137 -20.12 6.79 -12.39
N ARG A 138 -21.23 6.13 -12.75
CA ARG A 138 -21.66 4.89 -12.10
C ARG A 138 -20.65 3.76 -12.32
N GLY A 139 -20.19 3.59 -13.57
CA GLY A 139 -19.16 2.60 -13.92
C GLY A 139 -17.86 2.86 -13.17
N HIS A 140 -17.39 4.10 -13.20
CA HIS A 140 -16.13 4.49 -12.56
C HIS A 140 -16.16 4.39 -11.02
N ARG A 141 -17.28 4.76 -10.37
CA ARG A 141 -17.45 4.53 -8.92
C ARG A 141 -17.48 3.04 -8.57
N ALA A 142 -18.04 2.19 -9.43
CA ALA A 142 -18.00 0.74 -9.24
C ALA A 142 -16.58 0.19 -9.43
N HIS A 143 -15.85 0.66 -10.44
CA HIS A 143 -14.43 0.34 -10.65
C HIS A 143 -13.60 0.64 -9.40
N HIS A 144 -13.59 1.87 -8.86
CA HIS A 144 -12.84 2.15 -7.62
C HIS A 144 -13.24 1.28 -6.42
N ARG A 145 -14.54 1.03 -6.24
CA ARG A 145 -15.04 0.25 -5.10
C ARG A 145 -14.69 -1.25 -5.18
N TYR A 146 -14.56 -1.76 -6.40
CA TYR A 146 -14.43 -3.19 -6.67
C TYR A 146 -13.20 -3.51 -7.52
N THR A 147 -12.22 -2.60 -7.57
CA THR A 147 -10.98 -2.67 -8.37
C THR A 147 -10.40 -4.08 -8.31
N ASP A 148 -10.00 -4.63 -9.45
CA ASP A 148 -9.37 -5.95 -9.54
C ASP A 148 -10.27 -7.14 -9.14
N THR A 149 -11.57 -6.95 -8.94
CA THR A 149 -12.53 -8.04 -8.70
C THR A 149 -13.47 -8.29 -9.89
N LYS A 150 -14.20 -9.41 -9.87
CA LYS A 150 -15.25 -9.74 -10.86
C LYS A 150 -16.46 -8.78 -10.86
N LEU A 151 -16.52 -7.80 -9.95
CA LEU A 151 -17.54 -6.74 -9.94
C LEU A 151 -17.05 -5.42 -10.55
N ASP A 152 -15.76 -5.32 -10.86
CA ASP A 152 -15.17 -4.23 -11.64
C ASP A 152 -15.66 -4.31 -13.11
N PRO A 153 -16.23 -3.24 -13.69
CA PRO A 153 -16.68 -3.25 -15.08
C PRO A 153 -15.56 -3.49 -16.12
N TYR A 154 -14.30 -3.21 -15.80
CA TYR A 154 -13.17 -3.30 -16.73
C TYR A 154 -11.88 -3.75 -16.04
N SER A 155 -11.99 -4.74 -15.15
CA SER A 155 -10.88 -5.34 -14.39
C SER A 155 -9.63 -5.62 -15.25
N ALA A 156 -8.48 -5.16 -14.77
CA ALA A 156 -7.19 -5.40 -15.41
C ALA A 156 -6.77 -6.89 -15.40
N HIS A 157 -7.29 -7.69 -14.46
CA HIS A 157 -7.02 -9.12 -14.37
C HIS A 157 -7.62 -9.96 -15.50
N GLU A 158 -8.63 -9.47 -16.21
CA GLU A 158 -9.16 -10.11 -17.42
C GLU A 158 -8.24 -9.88 -18.65
N GLY A 159 -7.14 -9.12 -18.48
CA GLY A 159 -6.09 -8.91 -19.46
C GLY A 159 -6.09 -7.52 -20.10
N PHE A 160 -4.91 -7.08 -20.59
CA PHE A 160 -4.69 -5.74 -21.15
C PHE A 160 -5.74 -5.34 -22.21
N TRP A 161 -5.99 -6.19 -23.20
CA TRP A 161 -6.95 -5.92 -24.28
C TRP A 161 -8.41 -5.92 -23.81
N TRP A 162 -8.74 -6.70 -22.78
CA TRP A 162 -10.06 -6.67 -22.18
C TRP A 162 -10.31 -5.32 -21.53
N ALA A 163 -9.41 -4.88 -20.65
CA ALA A 163 -9.51 -3.60 -19.94
C ALA A 163 -9.43 -2.39 -20.88
N HIS A 164 -8.64 -2.49 -21.96
CA HIS A 164 -8.55 -1.43 -22.98
C HIS A 164 -9.87 -1.28 -23.75
N ILE A 165 -10.39 -2.35 -24.36
CA ILE A 165 -11.54 -2.24 -25.27
C ILE A 165 -12.51 -3.44 -25.24
N GLY A 166 -12.05 -4.64 -24.88
CA GLY A 166 -12.87 -5.86 -24.91
C GLY A 166 -14.14 -5.78 -24.05
N TRP A 167 -14.05 -5.14 -22.88
CA TRP A 167 -15.19 -4.91 -21.98
C TRP A 167 -16.34 -4.09 -22.61
N MET A 168 -16.04 -3.26 -23.62
CA MET A 168 -17.04 -2.51 -24.37
C MET A 168 -17.61 -3.31 -25.55
N LEU A 169 -16.81 -4.18 -26.17
CA LEU A 169 -17.19 -4.93 -27.38
C LEU A 169 -18.07 -6.15 -27.07
N VAL A 170 -17.95 -6.72 -25.87
CA VAL A 170 -18.65 -7.94 -25.45
C VAL A 170 -19.76 -7.60 -24.45
N LYS A 171 -20.95 -8.22 -24.61
CA LYS A 171 -22.05 -8.08 -23.63
C LYS A 171 -21.59 -8.52 -22.23
N PRO A 172 -21.83 -7.74 -21.17
CA PRO A 172 -21.39 -8.08 -19.81
C PRO A 172 -21.75 -9.50 -19.39
N ARG A 173 -20.76 -10.26 -18.88
CA ARG A 173 -20.93 -11.64 -18.42
C ARG A 173 -21.60 -11.75 -17.04
N GLY A 174 -21.79 -10.62 -16.36
CA GLY A 174 -22.36 -10.49 -15.02
C GLY A 174 -22.76 -9.04 -14.74
N ASN A 175 -23.34 -8.79 -13.57
CA ASN A 175 -23.72 -7.47 -13.12
C ASN A 175 -22.54 -6.75 -12.47
N ILE A 176 -22.25 -5.55 -12.98
CA ILE A 176 -21.28 -4.61 -12.40
C ILE A 176 -21.69 -4.28 -10.96
N GLY A 177 -20.69 -4.13 -10.07
CA GLY A 177 -20.91 -3.86 -8.65
C GLY A 177 -21.75 -2.60 -8.34
N PHE A 178 -22.30 -2.55 -7.12
CA PHE A 178 -23.17 -1.47 -6.68
C PHE A 178 -22.38 -0.19 -6.32
N ALA A 179 -22.72 0.91 -7.00
CA ALA A 179 -22.24 2.25 -6.71
C ALA A 179 -23.42 3.19 -6.50
N ASP A 180 -23.39 4.00 -5.42
CA ASP A 180 -24.39 5.05 -5.24
C ASP A 180 -24.21 6.15 -6.30
N ILE A 181 -25.34 6.63 -6.82
CA ILE A 181 -25.50 7.70 -7.79
C ILE A 181 -26.68 8.62 -7.44
N SER A 182 -27.10 8.63 -6.17
CA SER A 182 -28.20 9.45 -5.66
C SER A 182 -27.98 10.95 -5.87
N ASP A 183 -26.74 11.42 -5.73
CA ASP A 183 -26.29 12.79 -6.01
C ASP A 183 -26.37 13.13 -7.51
N LEU A 184 -25.91 12.24 -8.39
CA LEU A 184 -26.01 12.38 -9.85
C LEU A 184 -27.47 12.39 -10.31
N SER A 185 -28.34 11.66 -9.61
CA SER A 185 -29.79 11.65 -9.85
C SER A 185 -30.45 12.98 -9.49
N LYS A 186 -29.95 13.67 -8.46
CA LYS A 186 -30.48 14.97 -8.00
C LYS A 186 -30.00 16.13 -8.89
N SER A 187 -28.76 16.08 -9.38
CA SER A 187 -28.16 17.15 -10.20
C SER A 187 -28.98 17.47 -11.48
N PRO A 188 -29.48 18.71 -11.65
CA PRO A 188 -30.23 19.08 -12.84
C PRO A 188 -29.41 19.06 -14.13
N VAL A 189 -28.10 19.35 -14.07
CA VAL A 189 -27.22 19.29 -15.26
C VAL A 189 -27.04 17.86 -15.72
N VAL A 190 -26.80 16.93 -14.79
CA VAL A 190 -26.61 15.51 -15.10
C VAL A 190 -27.90 14.90 -15.63
N ARG A 191 -29.07 15.24 -15.06
CA ARG A 191 -30.37 14.82 -15.61
C ARG A 191 -30.60 15.34 -17.02
N TRP A 192 -30.44 16.64 -17.25
CA TRP A 192 -30.56 17.24 -18.59
C TRP A 192 -29.62 16.58 -19.61
N GLN A 193 -28.34 16.42 -19.26
CA GLN A 193 -27.34 15.83 -20.13
C GLN A 193 -27.63 14.36 -20.45
N HIS A 194 -28.10 13.59 -19.45
CA HIS A 194 -28.47 12.19 -19.63
C HIS A 194 -29.71 12.04 -20.54
N SER A 195 -30.76 12.82 -20.31
CA SER A 195 -31.99 12.79 -21.13
C SER A 195 -31.76 13.23 -22.58
N ASN A 196 -30.81 14.13 -22.83
CA ASN A 196 -30.49 14.64 -24.16
C ASN A 196 -29.22 14.00 -24.77
N TYR A 197 -28.68 12.95 -24.14
CA TYR A 197 -27.31 12.48 -24.42
C TYR A 197 -27.06 12.10 -25.88
N VAL A 198 -28.03 11.45 -26.55
CA VAL A 198 -27.90 11.03 -27.95
C VAL A 198 -27.77 12.24 -28.89
N ALA A 199 -28.57 13.29 -28.69
CA ALA A 199 -28.46 14.51 -29.48
C ALA A 199 -27.14 15.26 -29.18
N LEU A 200 -26.78 15.37 -27.89
CA LEU A 200 -25.57 16.05 -27.45
C LEU A 200 -24.29 15.35 -27.94
N MET A 201 -24.23 14.01 -27.94
CA MET A 201 -23.05 13.26 -28.39
C MET A 201 -22.85 13.34 -29.91
N VAL A 202 -23.94 13.33 -30.70
CA VAL A 202 -23.85 13.50 -32.17
C VAL A 202 -23.45 14.94 -32.51
N PHE A 203 -24.06 15.92 -31.84
CA PHE A 203 -23.74 17.32 -32.07
C PHE A 203 -22.32 17.66 -31.62
N MET A 204 -21.97 17.49 -30.34
CA MET A 204 -20.64 17.82 -29.82
C MET A 204 -19.55 16.88 -30.36
N GLY A 205 -19.88 15.62 -30.66
CA GLY A 205 -18.90 14.63 -31.12
C GLY A 205 -18.53 14.74 -32.59
N LEU A 206 -19.44 15.21 -33.47
CA LEU A 206 -19.19 15.32 -34.91
C LEU A 206 -19.62 16.67 -35.50
N ALA A 207 -20.88 17.10 -35.30
CA ALA A 207 -21.38 18.28 -36.01
C ALA A 207 -20.68 19.58 -35.60
N PHE A 208 -20.47 19.81 -34.30
CA PHE A 208 -19.80 21.00 -33.76
C PHE A 208 -18.35 21.17 -34.27
N PRO A 209 -17.44 20.18 -34.15
CA PRO A 209 -16.10 20.34 -34.72
C PRO A 209 -16.11 20.51 -36.24
N THR A 210 -17.09 19.93 -36.93
CA THR A 210 -17.30 20.10 -38.38
C THR A 210 -17.73 21.53 -38.73
N THR A 211 -18.74 22.08 -38.05
CA THR A 211 -19.27 23.43 -38.34
C THR A 211 -18.30 24.52 -37.97
N VAL A 212 -17.49 24.35 -36.91
CA VAL A 212 -16.42 25.30 -36.56
C VAL A 212 -15.39 25.40 -37.68
N ALA A 213 -14.93 24.28 -38.25
CA ALA A 213 -13.98 24.31 -39.36
C ALA A 213 -14.61 24.81 -40.68
N GLY A 214 -15.82 24.35 -40.98
CA GLY A 214 -16.58 24.73 -42.17
C GLY A 214 -16.94 26.21 -42.23
N LEU A 215 -17.47 26.78 -41.14
CA LEU A 215 -17.82 28.20 -41.06
C LEU A 215 -16.61 29.10 -40.77
N GLY A 216 -15.62 28.62 -40.01
CA GLY A 216 -14.47 29.42 -39.61
C GLY A 216 -13.41 29.60 -40.70
N TRP A 217 -13.21 28.58 -41.56
CA TRP A 217 -12.20 28.64 -42.62
C TRP A 217 -12.49 27.74 -43.84
N GLY A 218 -13.75 27.35 -44.04
CA GLY A 218 -14.23 26.66 -45.25
C GLY A 218 -14.04 25.14 -45.28
N ASP A 219 -13.37 24.54 -44.29
CA ASP A 219 -12.99 23.12 -44.33
C ASP A 219 -14.01 22.21 -43.63
N TRP A 220 -15.17 22.06 -44.26
CA TRP A 220 -16.21 21.13 -43.83
C TRP A 220 -15.74 19.67 -43.82
N ARG A 221 -14.94 19.28 -44.82
CA ARG A 221 -14.55 17.88 -45.02
C ARG A 221 -13.49 17.45 -44.00
N GLY A 222 -12.45 18.25 -43.79
CA GLY A 222 -11.47 18.01 -42.74
C GLY A 222 -12.05 18.23 -41.35
N GLY A 223 -12.99 19.16 -41.17
CA GLY A 223 -13.77 19.31 -39.94
C GLY A 223 -14.47 18.01 -39.52
N PHE A 224 -15.11 17.33 -40.49
CA PHE A 224 -15.76 16.04 -40.24
C PHE A 224 -14.78 14.90 -40.00
N PHE A 225 -13.78 14.71 -40.88
CA PHE A 225 -12.90 13.55 -40.81
C PHE A 225 -11.80 13.66 -39.75
N PHE A 226 -11.22 14.85 -39.54
CA PHE A 226 -10.11 15.04 -38.59
C PHE A 226 -10.61 15.51 -37.23
N ALA A 227 -11.32 16.65 -37.18
CA ALA A 227 -11.79 17.22 -35.91
C ALA A 227 -13.00 16.45 -35.32
N GLY A 228 -13.81 15.84 -36.18
CA GLY A 228 -14.83 14.85 -35.84
C GLY A 228 -14.22 13.47 -35.60
N ALA A 229 -14.12 12.66 -36.67
CA ALA A 229 -13.85 11.23 -36.58
C ALA A 229 -12.47 10.87 -35.98
N ALA A 230 -11.36 11.36 -36.55
CA ALA A 230 -10.02 10.96 -36.10
C ALA A 230 -9.77 11.37 -34.64
N ARG A 231 -10.17 12.58 -34.27
CA ARG A 231 -10.07 13.05 -32.90
C ARG A 231 -10.91 12.23 -31.92
N LEU A 232 -12.08 11.68 -32.30
CA LEU A 232 -12.81 10.71 -31.46
C LEU A 232 -11.95 9.47 -31.16
N VAL A 233 -11.29 8.91 -32.18
CA VAL A 233 -10.41 7.73 -32.03
C VAL A 233 -9.30 8.01 -31.01
N PHE A 234 -8.62 9.15 -31.12
CA PHE A 234 -7.59 9.54 -30.16
C PHE A 234 -8.14 9.73 -28.73
N VAL A 235 -9.30 10.37 -28.55
CA VAL A 235 -9.92 10.55 -27.22
C VAL A 235 -10.35 9.21 -26.59
N HIS A 236 -10.89 8.30 -27.40
CA HIS A 236 -11.27 6.96 -26.97
C HIS A 236 -10.04 6.18 -26.48
N HIS A 237 -9.02 6.00 -27.32
CA HIS A 237 -7.81 5.27 -26.93
C HIS A 237 -7.05 5.96 -25.78
N SER A 238 -7.05 7.29 -25.72
CA SER A 238 -6.52 8.06 -24.58
C SER A 238 -7.19 7.67 -23.26
N THR A 239 -8.52 7.60 -23.21
CA THR A 239 -9.21 7.16 -21.99
C THR A 239 -9.06 5.67 -21.72
N PHE A 240 -9.03 4.83 -22.76
CA PHE A 240 -8.85 3.39 -22.62
C PHE A 240 -7.46 3.01 -22.07
N CYS A 241 -6.44 3.83 -22.34
CA CYS A 241 -5.12 3.73 -21.71
C CYS A 241 -5.16 3.94 -20.19
N VAL A 242 -6.18 4.61 -19.62
CA VAL A 242 -6.34 4.69 -18.16
C VAL A 242 -6.64 3.29 -17.61
N ASN A 243 -7.70 2.64 -18.10
CA ASN A 243 -8.12 1.30 -17.64
C ASN A 243 -7.08 0.19 -17.92
N SER A 244 -6.18 0.39 -18.89
CA SER A 244 -5.22 -0.64 -19.35
C SER A 244 -3.78 -0.27 -19.03
N LEU A 245 -3.20 0.67 -19.76
CA LEU A 245 -1.80 1.08 -19.59
C LEU A 245 -1.51 1.56 -18.15
N ALA A 246 -2.44 2.25 -17.50
CA ALA A 246 -2.28 2.72 -16.12
C ALA A 246 -2.47 1.64 -15.04
N HIS A 247 -2.82 0.40 -15.41
CA HIS A 247 -2.78 -0.77 -14.52
C HIS A 247 -1.60 -1.72 -14.82
N TRP A 248 -0.87 -1.47 -15.91
CA TRP A 248 0.18 -2.38 -16.41
C TRP A 248 1.57 -1.75 -16.37
N LEU A 249 1.70 -0.46 -16.73
CA LEU A 249 2.98 0.24 -16.84
C LEU A 249 3.13 1.30 -15.75
N GLY A 250 4.18 1.19 -14.94
CA GLY A 250 4.55 2.17 -13.93
C GLY A 250 4.85 1.61 -12.54
N GLU A 251 5.02 2.53 -11.60
CA GLU A 251 5.38 2.28 -10.21
C GLU A 251 4.15 2.25 -9.29
N THR A 252 4.30 1.67 -8.10
CA THR A 252 3.27 1.66 -7.04
C THR A 252 3.74 2.44 -5.80
N PRO A 253 3.91 3.78 -5.89
CA PRO A 253 4.52 4.57 -4.82
C PRO A 253 3.64 4.82 -3.58
N PHE A 254 2.37 4.39 -3.56
CA PHE A 254 1.43 4.62 -2.45
C PHE A 254 0.76 3.35 -1.90
N ASP A 255 0.50 2.36 -2.76
CA ASP A 255 -0.07 1.05 -2.41
C ASP A 255 0.26 0.03 -3.52
N ASN A 256 0.56 -1.23 -3.19
CA ASN A 256 0.82 -2.31 -4.17
C ASN A 256 -0.21 -3.44 -4.14
N LYS A 257 -1.30 -3.29 -3.37
CA LYS A 257 -2.35 -4.31 -3.23
C LYS A 257 -3.20 -4.48 -4.49
N HIS A 258 -3.29 -3.44 -5.30
CA HIS A 258 -4.07 -3.38 -6.53
C HIS A 258 -3.18 -3.03 -7.73
N THR A 259 -3.65 -3.29 -8.94
CA THR A 259 -2.94 -3.08 -10.21
C THR A 259 -2.65 -1.62 -10.64
N PRO A 260 -3.37 -0.55 -10.20
CA PRO A 260 -3.10 0.83 -10.62
C PRO A 260 -1.66 1.31 -10.39
N LYS A 261 -1.09 2.00 -11.37
CA LYS A 261 0.32 2.42 -11.44
C LYS A 261 0.48 3.90 -11.77
N ASP A 262 1.54 4.50 -11.26
CA ASP A 262 1.98 5.85 -11.59
C ASP A 262 3.01 5.81 -12.72
N HIS A 263 2.75 6.51 -13.83
CA HIS A 263 3.69 6.60 -14.95
C HIS A 263 3.53 7.86 -15.80
N PHE A 264 4.66 8.51 -16.13
CA PHE A 264 4.67 9.78 -16.86
C PHE A 264 4.19 9.65 -18.32
N ILE A 265 4.61 8.63 -19.07
CA ILE A 265 4.16 8.44 -20.45
C ILE A 265 2.65 8.16 -20.47
N THR A 266 2.17 7.40 -19.49
CA THR A 266 0.74 7.16 -19.30
C THR A 266 0.02 8.48 -19.05
N ALA A 267 0.51 9.33 -18.13
CA ALA A 267 -0.07 10.65 -17.90
C ALA A 267 -0.05 11.56 -19.16
N LEU A 268 0.97 11.48 -20.01
CA LEU A 268 1.01 12.21 -21.27
C LEU A 268 -0.12 11.76 -22.22
N VAL A 269 -0.27 10.46 -22.44
CA VAL A 269 -1.30 9.92 -23.37
C VAL A 269 -2.72 9.99 -22.80
N THR A 270 -2.89 10.07 -21.48
CA THR A 270 -4.20 10.12 -20.79
C THR A 270 -4.60 11.53 -20.29
N VAL A 271 -3.95 12.60 -20.78
CA VAL A 271 -4.29 14.00 -20.42
C VAL A 271 -4.18 14.27 -18.90
N GLY A 272 -3.20 13.64 -18.25
CA GLY A 272 -2.87 13.80 -16.83
C GLY A 272 -3.33 12.66 -15.92
N GLU A 273 -4.10 11.69 -16.41
CA GLU A 273 -4.73 10.68 -15.55
C GLU A 273 -3.82 9.50 -15.15
N GLY A 274 -2.62 9.39 -15.73
CA GLY A 274 -1.70 8.27 -15.57
C GLY A 274 -0.86 8.23 -14.28
N TYR A 275 -1.13 9.13 -13.32
CA TYR A 275 -0.70 8.94 -11.92
C TYR A 275 -1.81 8.17 -11.18
N HIS A 276 -1.97 6.91 -11.59
CA HIS A 276 -3.17 6.13 -11.29
C HIS A 276 -3.09 5.39 -9.95
N ASN A 277 -1.88 5.11 -9.47
CA ASN A 277 -1.66 4.58 -8.12
C ASN A 277 -2.04 5.63 -7.07
N PHE A 278 -1.59 6.88 -7.25
CA PHE A 278 -2.05 8.00 -6.41
C PHE A 278 -3.58 8.13 -6.48
N HIS A 279 -4.14 8.10 -7.68
CA HIS A 279 -5.56 8.31 -7.89
C HIS A 279 -6.43 7.23 -7.22
N HIS A 280 -6.06 5.95 -7.30
CA HIS A 280 -6.80 4.88 -6.64
C HIS A 280 -6.68 4.91 -5.12
N GLN A 281 -5.53 5.32 -4.58
CA GLN A 281 -5.33 5.44 -3.14
C GLN A 281 -6.02 6.66 -2.54
N PHE A 282 -6.08 7.79 -3.28
CA PHE A 282 -6.63 9.06 -2.80
C PHE A 282 -7.69 9.65 -3.76
N PRO A 283 -8.77 8.92 -4.08
CA PRO A 283 -9.70 9.25 -5.17
C PRO A 283 -10.45 10.58 -4.99
N MET A 284 -10.50 11.11 -3.77
CA MET A 284 -11.14 12.38 -3.45
C MET A 284 -10.28 13.62 -3.76
N ASP A 285 -8.98 13.48 -4.02
CA ASP A 285 -8.09 14.60 -4.37
C ASP A 285 -8.39 15.11 -5.79
N PHE A 286 -8.40 16.43 -6.01
CA PHE A 286 -8.63 17.00 -7.34
C PHE A 286 -7.42 16.87 -8.29
N ARG A 287 -6.28 16.36 -7.78
CA ARG A 287 -5.05 16.11 -8.51
C ARG A 287 -4.90 14.60 -8.70
N ASN A 288 -4.45 14.15 -9.87
CA ASN A 288 -3.79 12.84 -9.95
C ASN A 288 -2.29 13.02 -9.71
N ALA A 289 -1.72 14.12 -10.20
CA ALA A 289 -0.31 14.44 -10.01
C ALA A 289 -0.09 15.45 -8.86
N ILE A 290 0.41 14.98 -7.72
CA ILE A 290 0.59 15.82 -6.53
C ILE A 290 1.66 16.90 -6.64
N LYS A 291 2.75 16.65 -7.38
CA LYS A 291 3.87 17.61 -7.54
C LYS A 291 3.50 18.68 -8.57
N TRP A 292 4.07 19.87 -8.43
CA TRP A 292 3.73 21.01 -9.28
C TRP A 292 4.14 20.79 -10.76
N TYR A 293 5.29 20.15 -10.98
CA TYR A 293 5.89 19.91 -12.31
C TYR A 293 5.39 18.62 -13.00
N GLN A 294 4.72 17.72 -12.27
CA GLN A 294 4.16 16.51 -12.87
C GLN A 294 2.97 16.89 -13.76
N TYR A 295 2.98 16.35 -14.99
CA TYR A 295 2.00 16.66 -16.05
C TYR A 295 0.59 16.21 -15.66
N ASP A 296 -0.25 17.20 -15.38
CA ASP A 296 -1.67 17.03 -15.10
C ASP A 296 -2.38 18.33 -15.51
N PRO A 297 -2.70 18.48 -16.82
CA PRO A 297 -3.37 19.67 -17.34
C PRO A 297 -4.75 19.87 -16.71
N THR A 298 -5.41 18.78 -16.31
CA THR A 298 -6.68 18.79 -15.58
C THR A 298 -6.56 19.51 -14.23
N LYS A 299 -5.51 19.22 -13.44
CA LYS A 299 -5.19 19.92 -12.17
C LYS A 299 -4.99 21.42 -12.42
N TRP A 300 -4.21 21.79 -13.43
CA TRP A 300 -3.95 23.20 -13.75
C TRP A 300 -5.23 23.93 -14.23
N PHE A 301 -6.06 23.26 -15.03
CA PHE A 301 -7.37 23.77 -15.45
C PHE A 301 -8.32 24.01 -14.27
N ILE A 302 -8.51 23.00 -13.39
CA ILE A 302 -9.38 23.14 -12.21
C ILE A 302 -8.85 24.24 -11.27
N TRP A 303 -7.54 24.33 -11.08
CA TRP A 303 -6.91 25.39 -10.29
C TRP A 303 -7.15 26.78 -10.92
N ALA A 304 -6.98 26.95 -12.23
CA ALA A 304 -7.25 28.20 -12.92
C ALA A 304 -8.74 28.59 -12.82
N MET A 305 -9.66 27.64 -13.03
CA MET A 305 -11.10 27.86 -12.83
C MET A 305 -11.43 28.27 -11.39
N SER A 306 -10.64 27.83 -10.40
CA SER A 306 -10.80 28.28 -9.01
C SER A 306 -10.37 29.72 -8.77
N LYS A 307 -9.32 30.18 -9.48
CA LYS A 307 -8.87 31.57 -9.44
C LYS A 307 -9.83 32.52 -10.16
N LEU A 308 -10.55 32.03 -11.17
CA LEU A 308 -11.62 32.75 -11.86
C LEU A 308 -12.99 32.68 -11.15
N GLY A 309 -13.08 32.02 -9.98
CA GLY A 309 -14.33 31.87 -9.22
C GLY A 309 -15.33 30.84 -9.80
N PHE A 310 -15.01 30.17 -10.90
CA PHE A 310 -15.86 29.14 -11.50
C PHE A 310 -15.78 27.78 -10.80
N ALA A 311 -14.74 27.54 -10.02
CA ALA A 311 -14.56 26.36 -9.17
C ALA A 311 -14.25 26.74 -7.71
N SER A 312 -14.60 25.89 -6.75
CA SER A 312 -14.32 26.10 -5.32
C SER A 312 -14.17 24.76 -4.59
N HIS A 313 -13.74 24.79 -3.32
CA HIS A 313 -13.65 23.59 -2.47
C HIS A 313 -12.80 22.45 -3.09
N LEU A 314 -11.67 22.80 -3.72
CA LEU A 314 -10.72 21.86 -4.30
C LEU A 314 -10.11 21.00 -3.18
N LYS A 315 -10.55 19.74 -3.10
CA LYS A 315 -10.14 18.80 -2.07
C LYS A 315 -8.73 18.29 -2.33
N LYS A 316 -7.88 18.37 -1.31
CA LYS A 316 -6.57 17.71 -1.29
C LYS A 316 -6.56 16.71 -0.15
N PHE A 317 -5.94 15.55 -0.36
CA PHE A 317 -5.67 14.63 0.73
C PHE A 317 -4.59 15.22 1.67
N PRO A 318 -4.63 14.99 2.99
CA PRO A 318 -3.63 15.53 3.91
C PRO A 318 -2.23 15.03 3.59
N GLU A 319 -1.27 15.96 3.47
CA GLU A 319 0.12 15.69 3.08
C GLU A 319 0.80 14.64 3.96
N ASN A 320 0.46 14.60 5.25
CA ASN A 320 0.98 13.60 6.21
C ASN A 320 0.56 12.17 5.82
N GLU A 321 -0.68 11.96 5.41
CA GLU A 321 -1.19 10.64 5.06
C GLU A 321 -0.69 10.19 3.67
N ILE A 322 -0.53 11.13 2.74
CA ILE A 322 0.17 10.89 1.46
C ILE A 322 1.61 10.40 1.74
N LYS A 323 2.34 11.09 2.61
CA LYS A 323 3.71 10.72 3.00
C LYS A 323 3.77 9.37 3.73
N LYS A 324 2.83 9.07 4.62
CA LYS A 324 2.75 7.74 5.27
C LYS A 324 2.71 6.63 4.22
N GLY A 325 1.79 6.70 3.24
CA GLY A 325 1.73 5.71 2.15
C GLY A 325 3.06 5.55 1.40
N GLN A 326 3.71 6.66 1.04
CA GLN A 326 5.03 6.64 0.40
C GLN A 326 6.13 6.03 1.25
N TYR A 327 6.13 6.28 2.57
CA TYR A 327 7.12 5.72 3.47
C TYR A 327 6.84 4.25 3.78
N THR A 328 5.58 3.83 3.90
CA THR A 328 5.20 2.40 4.00
C THR A 328 5.70 1.62 2.80
N MET A 329 5.43 2.10 1.58
CA MET A 329 5.92 1.45 0.35
C MET A 329 7.46 1.40 0.30
N LYS A 330 8.16 2.46 0.71
CA LYS A 330 9.63 2.46 0.78
C LYS A 330 10.16 1.50 1.85
N LEU A 331 9.51 1.41 3.01
CA LEU A 331 9.91 0.49 4.07
C LEU A 331 9.72 -0.97 3.62
N GLN A 332 8.61 -1.29 2.95
CA GLN A 332 8.43 -2.61 2.33
C GLN A 332 9.54 -2.90 1.30
N MET A 333 9.80 -2.01 0.34
CA MET A 333 10.86 -2.19 -0.65
C MET A 333 12.27 -2.30 -0.03
N LEU A 334 12.51 -1.63 1.11
CA LEU A 334 13.76 -1.75 1.85
C LEU A 334 13.84 -3.07 2.62
N GLN A 335 12.73 -3.58 3.15
CA GLN A 335 12.66 -4.86 3.82
C GLN A 335 12.90 -6.01 2.83
N GLU A 336 12.20 -6.04 1.70
CA GLU A 336 12.40 -7.01 0.61
C GLU A 336 13.88 -7.04 0.16
N LYS A 337 14.47 -5.87 -0.11
CA LYS A 337 15.91 -5.77 -0.44
C LYS A 337 16.85 -6.10 0.71
N SER A 338 16.40 -6.01 1.96
CA SER A 338 17.19 -6.42 3.11
C SER A 338 17.26 -7.94 3.21
N GLU A 339 16.25 -8.68 2.74
CA GLU A 339 16.25 -10.15 2.76
C GLU A 339 17.26 -10.75 1.76
N GLU A 340 17.60 -10.01 0.69
CA GLU A 340 18.67 -10.34 -0.25
C GLU A 340 20.10 -10.19 0.35
N ILE A 341 20.24 -9.48 1.48
CA ILE A 341 21.54 -9.13 2.08
C ILE A 341 21.81 -9.99 3.32
N LYS A 342 23.01 -10.57 3.41
CA LYS A 342 23.46 -11.25 4.64
C LYS A 342 23.74 -10.23 5.74
N TRP A 343 22.80 -10.08 6.66
CA TRP A 343 22.96 -9.28 7.87
C TRP A 343 23.75 -10.03 8.96
N PRO A 344 24.34 -9.30 9.94
CA PRO A 344 24.93 -9.92 11.11
C PRO A 344 23.88 -10.65 11.96
N VAL A 345 24.34 -11.58 12.81
CA VAL A 345 23.49 -12.21 13.83
C VAL A 345 22.94 -11.13 14.75
N HIS A 346 21.63 -11.18 15.02
CA HIS A 346 20.98 -10.16 15.82
C HIS A 346 21.47 -10.22 17.27
N SER A 347 21.64 -9.06 17.90
CA SER A 347 22.19 -8.97 19.26
C SER A 347 21.46 -9.81 20.33
N ASN A 348 20.14 -10.03 20.18
CA ASN A 348 19.36 -10.90 21.09
C ASN A 348 19.64 -12.40 20.91
N ASP A 349 20.19 -12.83 19.77
CA ASP A 349 20.42 -14.25 19.43
C ASP A 349 21.87 -14.68 19.77
N LEU A 350 22.71 -13.72 20.16
CA LEU A 350 24.11 -13.96 20.56
C LEU A 350 24.18 -14.50 21.99
N PRO A 351 25.08 -15.46 22.28
CA PRO A 351 25.29 -15.94 23.64
C PRO A 351 25.88 -14.85 24.52
N VAL A 352 25.42 -14.78 25.77
CA VAL A 352 26.00 -13.90 26.80
C VAL A 352 27.16 -14.64 27.48
N ILE A 353 28.35 -14.04 27.49
CA ILE A 353 29.62 -14.65 27.90
C ILE A 353 30.28 -13.81 29.00
N LEU A 354 30.87 -14.46 30.01
CA LEU A 354 31.62 -13.77 31.07
C LEU A 354 33.01 -13.31 30.58
N TRP A 355 33.57 -12.25 31.19
CA TRP A 355 34.91 -11.75 30.83
C TRP A 355 36.01 -12.81 30.98
N GLU A 356 35.94 -13.66 32.01
CA GLU A 356 36.90 -14.76 32.22
C GLU A 356 36.74 -15.88 31.17
N GLU A 357 35.52 -16.15 30.72
CA GLU A 357 35.26 -17.11 29.64
C GLU A 357 35.77 -16.56 28.30
N PHE A 358 35.55 -15.27 28.02
CA PHE A 358 36.15 -14.56 26.89
C PHE A 358 37.69 -14.62 26.92
N LYS A 359 38.33 -14.32 28.06
CA LYS A 359 39.80 -14.44 28.23
C LYS A 359 40.30 -15.89 28.09
N ALA A 360 39.48 -16.89 28.40
CA ALA A 360 39.83 -18.30 28.22
C ALA A 360 39.76 -18.69 26.73
N GLU A 361 38.64 -18.42 26.06
CA GLU A 361 38.44 -18.72 24.63
C GLU A 361 39.41 -17.94 23.72
N ALA A 362 39.78 -16.72 24.11
CA ALA A 362 40.76 -15.89 23.38
C ALA A 362 42.19 -16.49 23.33
N LYS A 363 42.46 -17.57 24.07
CA LYS A 363 43.72 -18.34 23.99
C LYS A 363 43.71 -19.37 22.85
N GLU A 364 42.52 -19.81 22.43
CA GLU A 364 42.33 -20.84 21.39
C GLU A 364 41.94 -20.23 20.04
N ARG A 365 41.22 -19.10 20.05
CA ARG A 365 40.76 -18.38 18.87
C ARG A 365 40.96 -16.86 19.01
N SER A 366 41.08 -16.15 17.89
CA SER A 366 41.39 -14.71 17.92
C SER A 366 40.13 -13.88 18.20
N LEU A 367 39.83 -13.67 19.49
CA LEU A 367 38.69 -12.87 19.92
C LEU A 367 39.08 -11.45 20.32
N VAL A 368 38.26 -10.48 19.96
CA VAL A 368 38.38 -9.08 20.41
C VAL A 368 37.03 -8.58 20.91
N ALA A 369 37.01 -7.96 22.08
CA ALA A 369 35.83 -7.28 22.60
C ALA A 369 35.78 -5.85 22.05
N ILE A 370 34.66 -5.45 21.45
CA ILE A 370 34.41 -4.09 20.95
C ILE A 370 32.96 -3.72 21.26
N HIS A 371 32.75 -2.62 21.98
CA HIS A 371 31.44 -2.09 22.39
C HIS A 371 30.55 -3.14 23.07
N GLY A 372 31.13 -3.94 23.97
CA GLY A 372 30.42 -5.02 24.67
C GLY A 372 30.10 -6.27 23.84
N PHE A 373 30.37 -6.28 22.53
CA PHE A 373 30.26 -7.47 21.68
C PHE A 373 31.61 -8.17 21.53
N ILE A 374 31.58 -9.50 21.48
CA ILE A 374 32.74 -10.35 21.23
C ILE A 374 32.76 -10.69 19.75
N HIS A 375 33.88 -10.42 19.09
CA HIS A 375 34.09 -10.66 17.66
C HIS A 375 35.18 -11.70 17.44
N ASP A 376 34.92 -12.69 16.60
CA ASP A 376 35.92 -13.66 16.16
C ASP A 376 36.57 -13.16 14.86
N VAL A 377 37.74 -12.56 15.01
CA VAL A 377 38.48 -11.91 13.92
C VAL A 377 39.50 -12.86 13.27
N SER A 378 39.49 -14.15 13.64
CA SER A 378 40.49 -15.14 13.21
C SER A 378 40.66 -15.24 11.70
N SER A 379 39.59 -15.06 10.93
CA SER A 379 39.61 -15.08 9.46
C SER A 379 39.91 -13.72 8.81
N PHE A 380 39.93 -12.62 9.56
CA PHE A 380 40.04 -11.25 9.04
C PHE A 380 41.38 -10.56 9.37
N ILE A 381 42.16 -11.11 10.31
CA ILE A 381 43.41 -10.51 10.79
C ILE A 381 44.36 -10.10 9.65
N GLU A 382 44.60 -10.96 8.66
CA GLU A 382 45.54 -10.68 7.57
C GLU A 382 44.95 -9.73 6.49
N ASP A 383 43.63 -9.67 6.37
CA ASP A 383 42.90 -8.79 5.43
C ASP A 383 42.66 -7.38 5.99
N HIS A 384 43.00 -7.13 7.27
CA HIS A 384 42.78 -5.84 7.91
C HIS A 384 43.62 -4.72 7.27
N PRO A 385 43.02 -3.63 6.76
CA PRO A 385 43.76 -2.58 6.04
C PRO A 385 44.82 -1.84 6.88
N GLY A 386 44.66 -1.77 8.20
CA GLY A 386 45.69 -1.23 9.12
C GLY A 386 46.83 -2.22 9.42
N GLY A 387 46.78 -3.43 8.85
CA GLY A 387 47.73 -4.51 9.04
C GLY A 387 47.38 -5.43 10.23
N ALA A 388 47.75 -6.71 10.08
CA ALA A 388 47.50 -7.78 11.05
C ALA A 388 48.08 -7.53 12.45
N HIS A 389 49.21 -6.83 12.52
CA HIS A 389 49.94 -6.61 13.79
C HIS A 389 49.14 -5.78 14.81
N ILE A 390 48.19 -4.95 14.36
CA ILE A 390 47.33 -4.16 15.25
C ILE A 390 46.28 -5.07 15.90
N ILE A 391 45.60 -5.90 15.10
CA ILE A 391 44.59 -6.83 15.62
C ILE A 391 45.23 -7.91 16.51
N LYS A 392 46.40 -8.45 16.13
CA LYS A 392 47.12 -9.45 16.95
C LYS A 392 47.47 -8.94 18.35
N LYS A 393 47.65 -7.63 18.54
CA LYS A 393 47.85 -6.99 19.87
C LYS A 393 46.55 -6.80 20.66
N ALA A 394 45.40 -6.80 19.99
CA ALA A 394 44.09 -6.60 20.59
C ALA A 394 43.38 -7.91 21.00
N VAL A 395 43.89 -9.07 20.57
CA VAL A 395 43.31 -10.39 20.93
C VAL A 395 43.27 -10.57 22.45
N GLY A 396 42.11 -10.97 22.97
CA GLY A 396 41.86 -11.15 24.40
C GLY A 396 41.65 -9.84 25.18
N THR A 397 41.52 -8.70 24.49
CA THR A 397 41.34 -7.38 25.12
C THR A 397 40.07 -6.66 24.65
N ASP A 398 39.71 -5.57 25.34
CA ASP A 398 38.72 -4.60 24.87
C ASP A 398 39.39 -3.54 24.00
N ALA A 399 39.07 -3.54 22.71
CA ALA A 399 39.61 -2.62 21.71
C ALA A 399 38.64 -1.46 21.37
N THR A 400 37.57 -1.25 22.15
CA THR A 400 36.55 -0.22 21.89
C THR A 400 37.17 1.16 21.69
N ALA A 401 38.07 1.58 22.58
CA ALA A 401 38.74 2.88 22.47
C ALA A 401 39.51 3.04 21.14
N ALA A 402 40.24 2.00 20.72
CA ALA A 402 41.03 2.04 19.49
C ALA A 402 40.14 2.07 18.23
N PHE A 403 38.98 1.41 18.27
CA PHE A 403 38.04 1.30 17.15
C PHE A 403 37.14 2.53 16.95
N PHE A 404 36.75 3.20 18.05
CA PHE A 404 35.87 4.38 18.05
C PHE A 404 36.64 5.70 18.21
N GLY A 405 37.69 5.91 17.41
CA GLY A 405 38.35 7.23 17.30
C GLY A 405 39.42 7.56 18.35
N GLY A 406 39.68 6.69 19.35
CA GLY A 406 40.84 6.84 20.24
C GLY A 406 42.19 6.52 19.55
N VAL A 407 42.16 5.81 18.42
CA VAL A 407 43.30 5.66 17.49
C VAL A 407 42.84 5.87 16.05
N TYR A 408 41.73 5.26 15.65
CA TYR A 408 41.14 5.45 14.32
C TYR A 408 39.61 5.43 14.43
N ASP A 409 38.93 6.37 13.79
CA ASP A 409 37.46 6.39 13.71
C ASP A 409 37.03 5.58 12.49
N HIS A 410 36.48 4.38 12.73
CA HIS A 410 36.25 3.42 11.67
C HIS A 410 35.03 3.79 10.80
N SER A 411 35.13 3.53 9.49
CA SER A 411 34.05 3.86 8.56
C SER A 411 32.83 2.94 8.75
N ASN A 412 31.64 3.40 8.38
CA ASN A 412 30.40 2.60 8.42
C ASN A 412 30.55 1.21 7.75
N ALA A 413 31.40 1.07 6.73
CA ALA A 413 31.70 -0.21 6.09
C ALA A 413 32.46 -1.17 7.03
N ALA A 414 33.44 -0.66 7.79
CA ALA A 414 34.17 -1.43 8.79
C ALA A 414 33.27 -1.80 9.99
N HIS A 415 32.36 -0.92 10.43
CA HIS A 415 31.34 -1.25 11.44
C HIS A 415 30.42 -2.39 10.97
N ASN A 416 29.92 -2.33 9.73
CA ASN A 416 29.07 -3.37 9.16
C ASN A 416 29.82 -4.70 9.02
N LEU A 417 31.08 -4.69 8.55
CA LEU A 417 31.91 -5.88 8.41
C LEU A 417 32.21 -6.52 9.77
N LEU A 418 32.64 -5.72 10.76
CA LEU A 418 32.90 -6.18 12.13
C LEU A 418 31.66 -6.85 12.73
N ALA A 419 30.47 -6.28 12.54
CA ALA A 419 29.23 -6.86 13.05
C ALA A 419 28.98 -8.30 12.53
N THR A 420 29.45 -8.65 11.32
CA THR A 420 29.31 -10.03 10.79
C THR A 420 30.18 -11.06 11.51
N MET A 421 31.18 -10.62 12.29
CA MET A 421 32.11 -11.43 13.06
C MET A 421 31.67 -11.64 14.52
N ARG A 422 30.50 -11.11 14.92
CA ARG A 422 29.99 -11.26 16.29
C ARG A 422 29.71 -12.72 16.63
N VAL A 423 30.22 -13.15 17.79
CA VAL A 423 30.05 -14.51 18.34
C VAL A 423 29.49 -14.53 19.77
N GLY A 424 29.35 -13.37 20.42
CA GLY A 424 28.76 -13.25 21.76
C GLY A 424 28.63 -11.81 22.24
N VAL A 425 28.03 -11.64 23.42
CA VAL A 425 27.89 -10.37 24.15
C VAL A 425 28.50 -10.53 25.53
N LEU A 426 29.33 -9.58 25.97
CA LEU A 426 29.88 -9.57 27.33
C LEU A 426 28.79 -9.24 28.36
N VAL A 427 28.80 -9.96 29.48
CA VAL A 427 28.01 -9.58 30.66
C VAL A 427 28.29 -8.12 31.04
N GLY A 428 27.22 -7.33 31.14
CA GLY A 428 27.28 -5.90 31.48
C GLY A 428 27.91 -4.99 30.43
N GLY A 429 28.09 -5.46 29.18
CA GLY A 429 28.65 -4.67 28.08
C GLY A 429 27.64 -3.79 27.33
N MET A 430 26.41 -4.28 27.13
CA MET A 430 25.28 -3.56 26.54
C MET A 430 24.04 -3.72 27.42
N GLU A 431 23.14 -2.73 27.45
CA GLU A 431 21.78 -2.91 27.96
C GLU A 431 20.99 -3.81 27.00
N VAL A 432 21.20 -5.13 27.07
CA VAL A 432 20.45 -6.07 26.26
C VAL A 432 18.98 -6.02 26.69
N GLU A 433 18.06 -5.67 25.78
CA GLU A 433 16.62 -5.65 26.08
C GLU A 433 16.12 -6.99 26.62
N SER A 434 16.79 -8.10 26.28
CA SER A 434 16.51 -9.44 26.83
C SER A 434 16.61 -9.51 28.36
N LEU A 435 17.44 -8.68 29.01
CA LEU A 435 17.52 -8.58 30.47
C LEU A 435 16.35 -7.76 31.04
N LYS A 436 16.00 -6.63 30.42
CA LYS A 436 14.82 -5.83 30.79
C LYS A 436 13.52 -6.62 30.60
N LEU A 437 13.39 -7.34 29.48
CA LEU A 437 12.26 -8.22 29.18
C LEU A 437 12.22 -9.46 30.10
N ARG A 438 13.34 -10.03 30.52
CA ARG A 438 13.33 -11.12 31.52
C ARG A 438 12.88 -10.63 32.89
N ALA A 439 13.34 -9.47 33.35
CA ALA A 439 12.88 -8.85 34.59
C ALA A 439 11.36 -8.55 34.52
N LEU A 440 10.91 -7.93 33.42
CA LEU A 440 9.51 -7.57 33.20
C LEU A 440 8.60 -8.81 33.07
N ARG A 441 9.01 -9.84 32.31
CA ARG A 441 8.24 -11.07 32.12
C ARG A 441 8.19 -11.92 33.39
N ARG A 442 9.21 -11.87 34.26
CA ARG A 442 9.16 -12.43 35.62
C ARG A 442 8.24 -11.66 36.57
N SER A 443 8.22 -10.32 36.52
CA SER A 443 7.27 -9.51 37.31
C SER A 443 5.81 -9.68 36.88
N LEU A 444 5.57 -10.07 35.62
CA LEU A 444 4.24 -10.34 35.08
C LEU A 444 3.83 -11.81 35.24
N SER A 445 4.77 -12.76 35.36
CA SER A 445 4.46 -14.18 35.60
C SER A 445 4.19 -14.52 37.07
N SER A 446 4.33 -13.55 37.99
CA SER A 446 4.10 -13.73 39.43
C SER A 446 2.73 -13.26 39.93
N THR A 447 1.78 -12.98 39.04
CA THR A 447 0.37 -12.69 39.40
C THR A 447 -0.53 -13.89 39.11
N PRO A 448 -1.05 -14.60 40.13
CA PRO A 448 -2.24 -15.42 39.98
C PRO A 448 -3.47 -14.52 39.71
N PHE A 449 -4.43 -15.02 38.95
CA PHE A 449 -5.72 -14.34 38.75
C PHE A 449 -6.64 -14.58 39.96
N ASP A 450 -7.50 -13.59 40.23
CA ASP A 450 -8.42 -13.43 41.38
C ASP A 450 -8.86 -14.67 42.19
N SER A 451 -8.80 -14.54 43.52
CA SER A 451 -10.03 -14.32 44.31
C SER A 451 -9.75 -13.81 45.72
N ASP A 452 -10.34 -12.66 46.04
CA ASP A 452 -10.57 -12.07 47.38
C ASP A 452 -9.40 -11.77 48.33
N VAL A 453 -9.73 -10.86 49.27
CA VAL A 453 -9.01 -10.47 50.51
C VAL A 453 -8.08 -9.24 50.42
N SER A 454 -8.17 -8.47 51.50
CA SER A 454 -7.72 -7.10 51.76
C SER A 454 -6.20 -6.87 51.85
N LEU A 455 -5.82 -5.65 51.49
CA LEU A 455 -4.85 -4.75 52.15
C LEU A 455 -3.49 -5.32 52.64
N ALA A 456 -2.43 -4.67 52.14
CA ALA A 456 -1.03 -4.73 52.59
C ALA A 456 -0.20 -5.98 52.22
N SER A 457 0.60 -5.85 51.15
CA SER A 457 2.01 -6.25 51.22
C SER A 457 2.88 -5.45 50.25
N SER A 458 3.87 -4.75 50.80
CA SER A 458 4.89 -4.01 50.05
C SER A 458 6.02 -4.95 49.58
N VAL A 459 5.71 -5.87 48.66
CA VAL A 459 6.74 -6.70 48.01
C VAL A 459 7.45 -5.81 46.97
N SER A 460 8.65 -5.38 47.34
CA SER A 460 9.19 -4.08 46.95
C SER A 460 10.05 -4.11 45.67
N VAL A 461 10.06 -2.96 44.99
CA VAL A 461 11.01 -2.55 43.93
C VAL A 461 12.47 -2.83 44.31
N THR A 462 12.78 -2.86 45.62
CA THR A 462 14.10 -3.20 46.16
C THR A 462 14.56 -4.64 45.84
N SER A 463 13.63 -5.58 45.57
CA SER A 463 13.97 -6.93 45.07
C SER A 463 14.56 -6.89 43.66
N ILE A 464 13.89 -6.19 42.74
CA ILE A 464 14.36 -6.02 41.35
C ILE A 464 15.69 -5.26 41.31
N LEU A 465 15.83 -4.22 42.13
CA LEU A 465 17.09 -3.52 42.30
C LEU A 465 18.19 -4.46 42.79
N SER A 466 17.90 -5.43 43.66
CA SER A 466 18.90 -6.39 44.17
C SER A 466 19.37 -7.42 43.13
N GLU A 467 18.51 -7.89 42.21
CA GLU A 467 18.94 -8.76 41.10
C GLU A 467 19.79 -7.99 40.07
N VAL A 468 19.42 -6.75 39.74
CA VAL A 468 20.26 -5.86 38.90
C VAL A 468 21.61 -5.62 39.59
N LYS A 469 21.59 -5.35 40.90
CA LYS A 469 22.80 -5.20 41.70
C LYS A 469 23.65 -6.46 41.72
N LEU A 470 23.08 -7.65 41.82
CA LEU A 470 23.82 -8.93 41.77
C LEU A 470 24.47 -9.19 40.40
N ILE A 471 23.93 -8.63 39.31
CA ILE A 471 24.54 -8.68 37.98
C ILE A 471 25.66 -7.64 37.86
N GLU A 472 25.50 -6.44 38.44
CA GLU A 472 26.55 -5.42 38.52
C GLU A 472 27.70 -5.83 39.46
N GLU A 473 27.39 -6.41 40.61
CA GLU A 473 28.33 -6.96 41.62
C GLU A 473 29.05 -8.23 41.11
N ARG A 474 28.54 -8.86 40.03
CA ARG A 474 29.21 -9.96 39.31
C ARG A 474 30.09 -9.51 38.14
N LYS A 475 30.30 -8.21 37.90
CA LYS A 475 31.44 -7.76 37.07
C LYS A 475 32.74 -8.22 37.73
N PRO A 476 33.57 -9.07 37.09
CA PRO A 476 34.85 -9.44 37.67
C PRO A 476 35.75 -8.21 37.78
N ALA A 477 36.55 -8.15 38.85
CA ALA A 477 37.35 -6.97 39.22
C ALA A 477 38.39 -6.55 38.15
N GLU A 478 38.67 -7.42 37.16
CA GLU A 478 39.57 -7.17 36.03
C GLU A 478 38.86 -6.81 34.72
N GLN A 479 37.53 -6.77 34.66
CA GLN A 479 36.82 -6.36 33.45
C GLN A 479 36.98 -4.84 33.27
N PRO A 480 37.59 -4.35 32.16
CA PRO A 480 37.63 -2.93 31.88
C PRO A 480 36.20 -2.39 31.77
N ALA A 481 35.97 -1.19 32.29
CA ALA A 481 34.66 -0.54 32.17
C ALA A 481 34.36 -0.33 30.67
N ALA A 482 33.39 -1.07 30.14
CA ALA A 482 32.98 -1.00 28.74
C ALA A 482 32.71 0.47 28.37
N GLN A 483 33.51 1.01 27.45
CA GLN A 483 33.36 2.40 27.02
C GLN A 483 32.10 2.52 26.17
N LEU A 484 31.00 2.94 26.80
CA LEU A 484 29.79 3.38 26.12
C LEU A 484 30.15 4.63 25.31
N SER A 485 30.37 4.46 24.01
CA SER A 485 30.49 5.59 23.09
C SER A 485 29.19 6.40 23.09
N ASN A 486 29.30 7.69 22.77
CA ASN A 486 28.19 8.66 22.74
C ASN A 486 26.90 8.06 22.10
N PRO A 487 25.69 8.27 22.66
CA PRO A 487 24.45 7.75 22.07
C PRO A 487 24.22 8.15 20.60
N TRP A 488 24.87 9.21 20.12
CA TRP A 488 24.83 9.65 18.73
C TRP A 488 25.88 8.99 17.81
N THR A 489 26.89 8.30 18.34
CA THR A 489 27.81 7.48 17.52
C THR A 489 27.05 6.28 16.94
N PHE A 490 27.36 5.90 15.70
CA PHE A 490 26.71 4.79 14.97
C PHE A 490 27.19 3.39 15.44
N SER A 491 27.31 3.17 16.76
CA SER A 491 27.80 1.91 17.34
C SER A 491 26.91 0.70 17.05
N ILE A 492 25.63 0.95 16.81
CA ILE A 492 24.66 -0.01 16.25
C ILE A 492 24.50 0.35 14.77
N PRO A 493 24.80 -0.55 13.82
CA PRO A 493 24.52 -0.36 12.40
C PRO A 493 23.09 0.15 12.17
N PRO A 494 22.85 1.08 11.23
CA PRO A 494 21.50 1.56 10.94
C PRO A 494 20.48 0.45 10.63
N SER A 495 20.95 -0.72 10.16
CA SER A 495 20.16 -1.93 9.93
C SER A 495 19.67 -2.64 11.20
N GLU A 496 20.37 -2.52 12.33
CA GLU A 496 19.87 -2.98 13.64
C GLU A 496 18.95 -1.92 14.27
N ARG A 497 19.25 -0.62 14.14
CA ARG A 497 18.38 0.47 14.68
C ARG A 497 16.98 0.53 14.05
N LEU A 498 16.78 -0.07 12.88
CA LEU A 498 15.53 -0.03 12.12
C LEU A 498 14.82 -1.40 12.02
N ARG A 499 15.40 -2.47 12.57
CA ARG A 499 14.76 -3.80 12.65
C ARG A 499 13.83 -3.86 13.88
N ILE A 500 12.57 -3.47 13.69
CA ILE A 500 11.50 -3.86 14.61
C ILE A 500 11.17 -5.32 14.33
N VAL A 501 11.69 -6.25 15.15
CA VAL A 501 11.35 -7.67 15.07
C VAL A 501 11.11 -8.22 16.48
N GLN A 502 9.88 -8.65 16.76
CA GLN A 502 9.63 -9.61 17.84
C GLN A 502 10.08 -10.99 17.37
N ALA A 503 11.03 -11.60 18.07
CA ALA A 503 11.44 -12.99 17.86
C ALA A 503 11.41 -13.75 19.19
N GLU A 504 10.96 -15.01 19.16
CA GLU A 504 11.06 -15.92 20.30
C GLU A 504 12.41 -16.68 20.26
N LEU A 505 12.97 -16.92 21.44
CA LEU A 505 14.34 -17.40 21.63
C LEU A 505 14.45 -18.93 21.57
N GLU A 506 15.38 -19.45 20.76
CA GLU A 506 16.04 -20.74 21.03
C GLU A 506 17.28 -20.54 21.91
N VAL A 507 17.50 -21.44 22.87
CA VAL A 507 18.62 -21.35 23.83
C VAL A 507 19.39 -22.66 23.84
N ARG A 508 20.74 -22.61 23.77
CA ARG A 508 21.59 -23.81 23.83
C ARG A 508 21.51 -24.50 25.21
N PRO A 509 21.44 -25.85 25.28
CA PRO A 509 21.24 -26.58 26.55
C PRO A 509 22.34 -26.42 27.60
N THR A 510 23.56 -26.05 27.20
CA THR A 510 24.75 -26.04 28.07
C THR A 510 24.73 -24.97 29.18
N PHE A 511 23.82 -23.99 29.11
CA PHE A 511 23.66 -22.98 30.16
C PHE A 511 22.88 -23.52 31.38
N LEU A 512 21.98 -24.50 31.17
CA LEU A 512 21.10 -25.01 32.23
C LEU A 512 21.81 -26.00 33.17
N SER A 513 22.78 -26.77 32.70
CA SER A 513 23.41 -27.82 33.50
C SER A 513 24.36 -27.30 34.59
N ARG A 514 24.94 -26.11 34.44
CA ARG A 514 25.85 -25.50 35.44
C ARG A 514 25.13 -24.69 36.54
N LEU A 515 23.88 -24.25 36.29
CA LEU A 515 23.09 -23.53 37.29
C LEU A 515 22.64 -24.47 38.43
N ASN A 516 22.30 -25.72 38.11
CA ASN A 516 21.86 -26.68 39.13
C ASN A 516 23.03 -27.20 39.99
N SER A 517 24.22 -27.43 39.41
CA SER A 517 25.36 -28.02 40.14
C SER A 517 25.99 -27.14 41.22
N GLN A 518 25.67 -25.84 41.27
CA GLN A 518 26.10 -24.96 42.37
C GLN A 518 25.03 -24.77 43.46
N ALA A 519 23.76 -25.12 43.20
CA ALA A 519 22.71 -25.08 44.22
C ALA A 519 22.88 -26.20 45.25
N ASP A 520 23.20 -27.41 44.80
CA ASP A 520 23.37 -28.58 45.68
C ASP A 520 24.58 -28.48 46.61
N LEU A 521 25.60 -27.68 46.25
CA LEU A 521 26.78 -27.45 47.09
C LEU A 521 26.52 -26.47 48.26
N ALA A 522 25.40 -25.75 48.26
CA ALA A 522 25.02 -24.84 49.34
C ALA A 522 24.16 -25.51 50.44
N ALA A 523 23.64 -26.72 50.19
CA ALA A 523 22.71 -27.43 51.08
C ALA A 523 23.40 -28.37 52.09
N GLY A 524 24.44 -27.89 52.78
CA GLY A 524 25.25 -28.65 53.73
C GLY A 524 24.81 -28.52 55.20
N SER A 525 24.04 -29.50 55.70
CA SER A 525 23.91 -29.91 57.12
C SER A 525 23.69 -28.86 58.22
N TYR A 526 22.49 -28.83 58.80
CA TYR A 526 22.28 -28.56 60.23
C TYR A 526 21.24 -29.52 60.82
N SER A 527 21.65 -30.33 61.79
CA SER A 527 20.79 -31.24 62.56
C SER A 527 20.41 -30.61 63.91
N VAL A 528 19.15 -30.75 64.32
CA VAL A 528 18.62 -30.22 65.59
C VAL A 528 18.24 -31.40 66.52
N PRO A 529 18.66 -31.41 67.79
CA PRO A 529 18.32 -32.47 68.74
C PRO A 529 16.91 -32.31 69.34
N PRO A 530 16.27 -33.38 69.84
CA PRO A 530 14.90 -33.35 70.35
C PRO A 530 14.80 -32.81 71.79
N PRO A 531 13.66 -32.20 72.17
CA PRO A 531 13.40 -31.78 73.55
C PRO A 531 12.96 -32.95 74.45
N LEU A 532 13.26 -32.83 75.74
CA LEU A 532 12.97 -33.83 76.77
C LEU A 532 11.49 -33.84 77.19
N SER A 533 10.99 -35.04 77.51
CA SER A 533 9.69 -35.30 78.13
C SER A 533 9.79 -35.43 79.66
N PRO A 534 8.69 -35.27 80.40
CA PRO A 534 8.40 -36.08 81.59
C PRO A 534 7.91 -37.47 81.19
#